data_AF-R7KLR5-F1
#
_entry.id   AF-R7KLR5-F1
#
_cell.length_a   1.000
_cell.length_b   1.000
_cell.length_c   1.000
_cell.angle_alpha   90.00
_cell.angle_beta   90.00
_cell.angle_gamma   90.00
#
_symmetry.space_group_name_H-M   'P 1'
#
loop_
_entity.id
_entity.type
_entity.pdbx_description
1 polymer ?
#
loop_
_entity_poly.entity_id
_entity_poly.type
_entity_poly.pdbx_seq_one_letter_code
_entity_poly.pdbx_strand_id
1 'polypeptide(L)' 'MDVCDELDCDLIFMASHGRKGLAAVLLGSETQKVLTHSKVPVMVYR' A
#
# COMPACT_ATOMS: atom_id res chain seq x y z
N MET A 1 -9.14 0.83 -5.91
CA MET A 1 -8.96 2.28 -6.16
C MET A 1 -10.27 3.01 -6.02
N ASP A 2 -11.35 2.45 -6.53
CA ASP A 2 -12.67 3.09 -6.63
C ASP A 2 -13.16 3.74 -5.33
N VAL A 3 -13.00 3.08 -4.18
CA VAL A 3 -13.34 3.66 -2.87
C VAL A 3 -12.55 4.92 -2.52
N CYS A 4 -11.26 4.98 -2.86
CA CYS A 4 -10.45 6.17 -2.62
C CYS A 4 -10.86 7.33 -3.51
N ASP A 5 -11.25 7.05 -4.76
CA ASP A 5 -11.74 8.05 -5.70
C ASP A 5 -13.14 8.56 -5.29
N GLU A 6 -14.02 7.68 -4.80
CA GLU A 6 -15.35 8.03 -4.28
C GLU A 6 -15.29 8.89 -3.02
N LEU A 7 -14.27 8.69 -2.19
CA LEU A 7 -14.08 9.39 -0.92
C LEU A 7 -13.12 10.58 -1.04
N ASP A 8 -12.67 10.92 -2.24
CA ASP A 8 -11.71 11.99 -2.52
C ASP A 8 -10.49 11.95 -1.58
N CYS A 9 -9.91 10.75 -1.42
CA CYS A 9 -8.82 10.52 -0.49
C CYS A 9 -7.50 11.12 -1.00
N ASP A 10 -6.83 11.94 -0.20
CA ASP A 10 -5.52 12.50 -0.57
C ASP A 10 -4.32 11.54 -0.36
N LEU A 11 -4.51 10.45 0.39
CA LEU A 11 -3.43 9.53 0.77
C LEU A 11 -3.97 8.13 1.12
N ILE A 12 -3.24 7.09 0.71
CA ILE A 12 -3.46 5.72 1.20
C ILE A 12 -2.35 5.35 2.19
N PHE A 13 -2.71 4.99 3.42
CA PHE A 13 -1.78 4.47 4.42
C PHE A 13 -1.89 2.95 4.54
N MET A 14 -0.77 2.24 4.42
CA MET A 14 -0.70 0.79 4.58
C MET A 14 0.33 0.42 5.65
N ALA A 15 -0.11 -0.29 6.69
CA ALA A 15 0.78 -0.91 7.67
C ALA A 15 1.13 -2.33 7.22
N SER A 16 2.43 -2.60 7.05
CA SER A 16 2.93 -3.96 6.79
C SER A 16 3.49 -4.56 8.09
N HIS A 17 3.07 -5.77 8.44
CA HIS A 17 3.64 -6.47 9.59
C HIS A 17 4.84 -7.31 9.13
N GLY A 18 6.04 -6.92 9.54
CA GLY A 18 7.29 -7.62 9.22
C GLY A 18 7.35 -9.05 9.79
N ARG A 19 6.81 -10.02 9.06
CA ARG A 19 7.06 -11.44 9.36
C ARG A 19 8.48 -11.81 8.88
N LYS A 20 9.41 -11.79 9.83
CA LYS A 20 10.77 -12.42 9.89
C LYS A 20 11.49 -12.72 8.56
N GLY A 21 12.67 -12.12 8.39
CA GLY A 21 13.72 -12.55 7.44
C GLY A 21 13.55 -11.98 6.03
N LEU A 22 14.53 -12.18 5.15
CA LEU A 22 14.67 -11.63 3.79
C LEU A 22 13.39 -11.54 2.92
N ALA A 23 12.33 -12.31 3.23
CA ALA A 23 10.99 -12.18 2.66
C ALA A 23 10.25 -10.87 3.02
N ALA A 24 10.61 -10.20 4.12
CA ALA A 24 10.06 -8.89 4.52
C ALA A 24 10.57 -7.73 3.64
N VAL A 25 11.56 -7.96 2.77
CA VAL A 25 12.01 -6.95 1.80
C VAL A 25 11.01 -6.85 0.64
N LEU A 26 10.34 -7.95 0.28
CA LEU A 26 9.31 -7.96 -0.75
C LEU A 26 8.06 -7.24 -0.23
N LEU A 27 7.68 -6.14 -0.90
CA LEU A 27 6.36 -5.53 -0.73
C LEU A 27 5.30 -6.63 -0.93
N GLY A 28 4.37 -6.78 0.02
CA GLY A 28 3.31 -7.78 -0.08
C GLY A 28 2.49 -7.61 -1.36
N SER A 29 1.87 -8.69 -1.86
CA SER A 29 1.11 -8.67 -3.12
C SER A 29 0.06 -7.56 -3.17
N GLU A 30 -0.59 -7.28 -2.04
CA GLU A 30 -1.59 -6.22 -1.94
C GLU A 30 -0.95 -4.83 -1.99
N THR A 31 0.16 -4.64 -1.30
CA THR A 31 0.92 -3.38 -1.36
C THR A 31 1.42 -3.11 -2.77
N GLN A 32 1.88 -4.13 -3.50
CA GLN A 32 2.31 -3.98 -4.90
C GLN A 32 1.16 -3.57 -5.81
N LYS A 33 0.00 -4.22 -5.69
CA LYS A 33 -1.20 -3.85 -6.47
C LYS A 33 -1.61 -2.40 -6.21
N VAL A 34 -1.63 -1.99 -4.94
CA VAL A 34 -1.99 -0.62 -4.55
C VAL A 34 -0.97 0.40 -5.10
N LEU A 35 0.33 0.14 -4.93
CA LEU A 35 1.38 1.03 -5.44
C LEU A 35 1.36 1.16 -6.98
N THR A 36 0.99 0.11 -7.70
CA THR A 36 1.03 0.09 -9.17
C THR A 36 -0.13 0.87 -9.79
N HIS A 37 -1.28 0.89 -9.12
CA HIS A 37 -2.52 1.41 -9.72
C HIS A 37 -3.08 2.65 -9.01
N SER A 38 -2.44 3.15 -7.93
CA SER A 38 -2.94 4.29 -7.17
C SER A 38 -2.71 5.60 -7.89
N LYS A 39 -3.76 6.42 -7.94
CA LYS A 39 -3.73 7.80 -8.43
C LYS A 39 -3.25 8.78 -7.37
N VAL A 40 -3.32 8.38 -6.10
CA VAL A 40 -2.95 9.19 -4.94
C VAL A 40 -1.74 8.59 -4.24
N PRO A 41 -0.93 9.40 -3.54
CA PRO A 41 0.26 8.90 -2.85
C PRO A 41 -0.06 7.73 -1.90
N VAL A 42 0.88 6.79 -1.79
CA VAL A 42 0.75 5.62 -0.92
C VAL A 42 1.91 5.64 0.08
N MET A 43 1.59 5.72 1.37
CA MET A 43 2.55 5.65 2.47
C MET A 43 2.53 4.25 3.08
N VAL A 44 3.67 3.56 3.01
CA VAL A 44 3.81 2.21 3.59
C VAL A 44 4.67 2.30 4.84
N TYR A 45 4.10 1.92 5.98
CA TYR A 45 4.80 1.80 7.26
C TYR A 45 5.23 0.33 7.50
N ARG A 46 6.45 0.15 8.01
CA ARG A 46 7.08 -1.15 8.29
C ARG A 46 7.40 -1.27 9.78
#